data_AF-T0ZGT0-F1
#
_entry.id   AF-T0ZGT0-F1
#
_cell.length_a   1.000
_cell.length_b   1.000
_cell.length_c   1.000
_cell.angle_alpha   90.00
_cell.angle_beta   90.00
_cell.angle_gamma   90.00
#
_symmetry.space_group_name_H-M   'P 1'
#
loop_
_entity.id
_entity.type
_entity.pdbx_description
1 polymer ?
#
loop_
_entity_poly.entity_id
_entity_poly.type
_entity_poly.pdbx_seq_one_letter_code
_entity_poly.pdbx_strand_id
1 'polypeptide(L)'
;LETSGALPIEAVDPRVIRVVDLKPPGSGELMRNRYENLACLAPHDQVKCVIADRRDYDWARSMLDRYGLARRVEVPFFSGRGSARAF
;
A
#
# COMPACT_ATOMS: atom_id res chain seq x y z
N LEU A 1 1.84 8.17 11.06
CA LEU A 1 2.91 7.16 10.95
C LEU A 1 2.99 6.68 9.52
N GLU A 2 4.11 6.89 8.85
CA GLU A 2 4.37 6.27 7.53
C GLU A 2 5.33 5.08 7.71
N THR A 3 5.03 3.96 7.06
CA THR A 3 5.77 2.70 7.26
C THR A 3 5.82 1.86 5.98
N SER A 4 6.87 1.04 5.87
CA SER A 4 7.00 0.02 4.81
C SER A 4 5.99 -1.13 4.96
N GLY A 5 5.25 -1.21 6.06
CA GLY A 5 4.26 -2.26 6.30
C GLY A 5 4.85 -3.63 6.62
N ALA A 6 6.18 -3.76 6.77
CA ALA A 6 6.84 -5.03 7.06
C ALA A 6 6.73 -5.48 8.53
N LEU A 7 6.36 -4.56 9.42
CA LEU A 7 6.21 -4.79 10.85
C LEU A 7 4.73 -4.66 11.27
N PRO A 8 4.31 -5.33 12.36
CA PRO A 8 2.95 -5.21 12.87
C PRO A 8 2.60 -3.78 13.26
N ILE A 9 1.33 -3.40 13.08
CA ILE A 9 0.82 -2.04 13.36
C ILE A 9 -0.35 -2.02 14.36
N GLU A 10 -0.75 -3.17 14.90
CA GLU A 10 -1.90 -3.30 15.81
C GLU A 10 -1.77 -2.48 17.10
N ALA A 11 -0.54 -2.25 17.57
CA ALA A 11 -0.27 -1.50 18.79
C ALA A 11 -0.13 0.03 18.57
N VAL A 12 -0.24 0.50 17.32
CA VAL A 12 -0.20 1.95 17.03
C VAL A 12 -1.48 2.58 17.55
N ASP A 13 -1.36 3.72 18.25
CA ASP A 13 -2.51 4.48 18.77
C ASP A 13 -3.54 4.76 17.64
N PRO A 14 -4.83 4.40 17.78
CA PRO A 14 -5.87 4.61 16.77
C PRO A 14 -6.02 6.04 16.24
N ARG A 15 -5.62 7.04 17.03
CA ARG A 15 -5.67 8.46 16.64
C ARG A 15 -4.57 8.86 15.66
N VAL A 16 -3.53 8.05 15.52
CA VAL A 16 -2.46 8.29 14.54
C VAL A 16 -2.92 7.81 13.17
N ILE A 17 -2.92 8.71 12.18
CA ILE A 17 -3.11 8.34 10.78
C ILE A 17 -1.93 7.47 10.33
N ARG A 18 -2.22 6.29 9.80
CA ARG A 18 -1.23 5.34 9.28
C ARG A 18 -1.20 5.41 7.77
N VAL A 19 0.00 5.41 7.20
CA VAL A 19 0.25 5.26 5.76
C VAL A 19 1.10 4.01 5.59
N VAL A 20 0.52 2.95 5.01
CA VAL A 20 1.18 1.67 4.78
C VAL A 20 1.58 1.54 3.32
N ASP A 21 2.88 1.37 3.06
CA ASP A 21 3.42 1.16 1.71
C ASP A 21 3.37 -0.33 1.32
N LEU A 22 2.43 -0.70 0.44
CA LEU A 22 2.39 -2.01 -0.18
C LEU A 22 3.49 -2.12 -1.25
N LYS A 23 4.23 -3.21 -1.18
CA LYS A 23 5.39 -3.50 -2.04
C LYS A 23 4.98 -4.33 -3.25
N PRO A 24 4.88 -3.75 -4.45
CA PRO A 24 4.55 -4.52 -5.65
C PRO A 24 5.76 -5.37 -6.11
N PRO A 25 5.58 -6.32 -7.05
CA PRO A 25 6.66 -7.18 -7.51
C PRO A 25 7.93 -6.42 -7.97
N GLY A 26 7.80 -5.30 -8.68
CA GLY A 26 8.90 -4.48 -9.16
C GLY A 26 9.75 -3.84 -8.06
N SER A 27 9.25 -3.76 -6.82
CA SER A 27 10.04 -3.29 -5.68
C SER A 27 11.17 -4.23 -5.26
N GLY A 28 11.10 -5.51 -5.62
CA GLY A 28 11.98 -6.56 -5.06
C GLY A 28 11.67 -6.93 -3.60
N GLU A 29 10.69 -6.29 -2.96
CA GLU A 29 10.34 -6.46 -1.55
C GLU A 29 8.95 -7.10 -1.37
N LEU A 30 8.39 -7.75 -2.39
CA LEU A 30 7.04 -8.33 -2.35
C LEU A 30 6.80 -9.23 -1.12
N MET A 31 7.82 -10.00 -0.72
CA MET A 31 7.78 -10.91 0.43
C MET A 31 7.83 -10.20 1.78
N ARG A 32 8.08 -8.89 1.81
CA ARG A 32 8.05 -8.06 3.02
C ARG A 32 6.66 -7.53 3.34
N ASN A 33 5.68 -7.67 2.42
CA ASN A 33 4.30 -7.29 2.72
C ASN A 33 3.73 -8.17 3.84
N ARG A 34 3.26 -7.52 4.91
CA ARG A 34 2.49 -8.16 5.96
C ARG A 34 1.02 -7.79 5.81
N TYR A 35 0.27 -8.58 5.04
CA TYR A 35 -1.11 -8.25 4.66
C TYR A 35 -2.08 -8.23 5.83
N GLU A 36 -1.73 -8.85 6.96
CA GLU A 36 -2.48 -8.78 8.21
C GLU A 36 -2.66 -7.33 8.68
N ASN A 37 -1.70 -6.45 8.38
CA ASN A 37 -1.78 -5.02 8.67
C ASN A 37 -2.99 -4.34 7.98
N LEU A 38 -3.44 -4.84 6.83
CA LEU A 38 -4.56 -4.26 6.09
C LEU A 38 -5.89 -4.40 6.86
N ALA A 39 -6.00 -5.38 7.77
CA ALA A 39 -7.17 -5.53 8.62
C ALA A 39 -7.18 -4.54 9.80
N CYS A 40 -6.05 -3.91 10.11
CA CYS A 40 -5.91 -2.95 11.21
C CYS A 40 -6.20 -1.50 10.79
N LEU A 41 -6.42 -1.24 9.49
CA LEU A 41 -6.58 0.11 8.98
C LEU A 41 -8.02 0.63 9.16
N ALA A 42 -8.11 1.90 9.56
CA ALA A 42 -9.35 2.64 9.69
C ALA A 42 -9.63 3.51 8.44
N PRO A 43 -10.86 4.04 8.26
CA PRO A 43 -11.22 4.87 7.09
C PRO A 43 -10.32 6.08 6.81
N HIS A 44 -9.71 6.66 7.84
CA HIS A 44 -8.78 7.79 7.73
C HIS A 44 -7.33 7.39 7.50
N ASP A 45 -7.01 6.09 7.52
CA ASP A 45 -5.69 5.58 7.18
C ASP A 45 -5.53 5.50 5.66
N GLN A 46 -4.29 5.31 5.22
CA GLN A 46 -3.91 5.28 3.81
C GLN A 46 -3.11 4.02 3.45
N VAL A 47 -3.39 3.49 2.26
CA VAL A 47 -2.51 2.50 1.62
C VAL A 47 -1.84 3.12 0.41
N LYS A 48 -0.52 3.12 0.44
CA LYS A 48 0.34 3.59 -0.64
C LYS A 48 0.90 2.41 -1.44
N CYS A 49 1.13 2.62 -2.72
CA CYS A 49 1.94 1.72 -3.54
C CYS A 49 2.80 2.54 -4.49
N VAL A 50 4.11 2.28 -4.51
CA VAL A 50 5.04 2.89 -5.48
C VAL A 50 5.07 2.05 -6.76
N ILE A 51 4.58 2.63 -7.86
CA ILE A 51 4.44 1.91 -9.14
C ILE A 51 5.64 2.20 -10.03
N ALA A 52 6.36 1.14 -10.46
CA ALA A 52 7.48 1.26 -11.39
C ALA A 52 7.06 1.03 -12.86
N ASP A 53 6.14 0.11 -13.10
CA ASP A 53 5.70 -0.27 -14.44
C ASP A 53 4.22 -0.70 -14.48
N ARG A 54 3.75 -1.15 -15.65
CA ARG A 54 2.37 -1.61 -15.84
C ARG A 54 2.04 -2.86 -15.01
N ARG A 55 3.00 -3.76 -14.80
CA ARG A 55 2.79 -4.97 -14.02
C ARG A 55 2.54 -4.62 -12.55
N ASP A 56 3.27 -3.65 -12.02
CA ASP A 56 3.05 -3.14 -10.66
C ASP A 56 1.68 -2.47 -10.53
N TYR A 57 1.25 -1.71 -11.54
CA TYR A 57 -0.09 -1.11 -11.56
C TYR A 57 -1.20 -2.16 -11.54
N ASP A 58 -1.14 -3.16 -12.42
CA ASP A 58 -2.14 -4.23 -12.49
C ASP A 58 -2.14 -5.06 -11.20
N TRP A 59 -0.95 -5.33 -10.62
CA TRP A 59 -0.83 -5.95 -9.31
C TRP A 59 -1.52 -5.11 -8.23
N ALA A 60 -1.25 -3.81 -8.17
CA ALA A 60 -1.82 -2.93 -7.17
C ALA A 60 -3.35 -2.87 -7.25
N ARG A 61 -3.90 -2.81 -8.47
CA ARG A 61 -5.35 -2.93 -8.70
C ARG A 61 -5.91 -4.25 -8.16
N SER A 62 -5.26 -5.37 -8.46
CA SER A 62 -5.70 -6.68 -7.95
C SER A 62 -5.72 -6.74 -6.42
N MET A 63 -4.81 -6.02 -5.76
CA MET A 63 -4.76 -5.93 -4.30
C MET A 63 -5.89 -5.05 -3.75
N LEU A 64 -6.24 -3.96 -4.42
CA LEU A 64 -7.42 -3.16 -4.04
C LEU A 64 -8.69 -4.01 -4.05
N ASP A 65 -8.89 -4.80 -5.11
CA ASP A 65 -10.07 -5.64 -5.26
C ASP A 65 -10.06 -6.77 -4.22
N ARG A 66 -8.93 -7.47 -4.09
CA ARG A 66 -8.76 -8.60 -3.17
C ARG A 66 -9.04 -8.23 -1.72
N TYR A 67 -8.57 -7.07 -1.27
CA TYR A 67 -8.71 -6.64 0.13
C TYR A 67 -9.82 -5.59 0.34
N GLY A 68 -10.53 -5.21 -0.72
CA GLY A 68 -11.60 -4.21 -0.68
C GLY A 68 -11.12 -2.83 -0.20
N LEU A 69 -9.88 -2.46 -0.49
CA LEU A 69 -9.22 -1.30 0.10
C LEU A 69 -9.88 0.02 -0.30
N ALA A 70 -10.37 0.13 -1.53
CA ALA A 70 -11.06 1.32 -2.02
C ALA A 70 -12.33 1.67 -1.22
N ARG A 71 -12.88 0.73 -0.45
CA ARG A 71 -14.04 0.96 0.44
C ARG A 71 -13.64 1.13 1.91
N ARG A 72 -12.37 0.87 2.26
CA ARG A 72 -11.91 0.77 3.65
C ARG A 72 -11.01 1.91 4.08
N VAL A 73 -10.23 2.46 3.16
CA VAL A 73 -9.18 3.44 3.44
C VAL A 73 -9.11 4.45 2.29
N GLU A 74 -8.47 5.58 2.52
CA GLU A 74 -8.00 6.42 1.42
C GLU A 74 -6.84 5.69 0.70
N VAL A 75 -6.86 5.65 -0.63
CA VAL A 75 -5.85 4.91 -1.41
C VAL A 75 -5.07 5.88 -2.29
N PRO A 76 -3.95 6.43 -1.79
CA PRO A 76 -3.07 7.23 -2.62
C PRO A 76 -2.06 6.36 -3.41
N PHE A 77 -2.04 6.49 -4.74
CA PHE A 77 -1.01 5.91 -5.60
C PHE A 77 0.04 6.95 -5.94
N PHE A 78 1.32 6.59 -5.80
CA PHE A 78 2.43 7.47 -6.18
C PHE A 78 3.31 6.76 -7.22
N SER A 79 3.48 7.35 -8.39
CA SER A 79 4.50 6.93 -9.35
C SER A 79 5.88 7.36 -8.86
N GLY A 80 6.87 6.45 -8.88
CA GLY A 80 8.21 6.79 -8.35
C GLY A 80 9.38 5.96 -8.88
N ARG A 81 9.94 6.38 -10.02
CA ARG A 81 11.37 6.68 -10.32
C ARG A 81 11.42 7.24 -11.76
N GLY A 82 12.26 8.25 -11.99
CA GLY A 82 12.25 9.06 -13.22
C GLY A 82 12.26 8.26 -14.53
N SER A 83 11.54 8.80 -15.52
CA SER A 83 11.33 8.32 -16.90
C SER A 83 10.19 7.32 -17.18
N ALA A 84 9.21 7.17 -16.30
CA ALA A 84 7.95 6.51 -16.69
C ALA A 84 6.94 7.55 -17.19
N ARG A 85 6.67 7.54 -18.51
CA ARG A 85 5.40 8.09 -19.04
C ARG A 85 4.26 7.41 -18.28
N ALA A 86 3.35 8.20 -17.72
CA ALA A 86 2.10 7.70 -17.19
C ALA A 86 1.42 6.81 -18.26
N PHE A 87 1.07 5.59 -17.86
CA PHE A 87 0.33 4.63 -18.66
C PHE A 87 -1.15 4.99 -18.74
#